data_AF-A0A840FXB5-F1
#
_entry.id   AF-A0A840FXB5-F1
#
_cell.length_a   1.000
_cell.length_b   1.000
_cell.length_c   1.000
_cell.angle_alpha   90.00
_cell.angle_beta   90.00
_cell.angle_gamma   90.00
#
_symmetry.space_group_name_H-M   'P 1'
#
loop_
_entity.id
_entity.type
_entity.pdbx_description
1 polymer ?
#
loop_
_entity_poly.entity_id
_entity_poly.type
_entity_poly.pdbx_seq_one_letter_code
_entity_poly.pdbx_strand_id
1 'polypeptide(L)'
;MTKRISILLAAIAGLAILAMGIAWRVGAAGEPQASAAESASSLEIRWHGGGIVLQGTVQDAATQQVLAQGAAARLGGESEQVTDWLDITPAAPPVADAAALARFIQLGQEGWHLQRRPTEGWLAVQSPTDQRSMEAKALLQAAFGPGVAIRIVQLP
;
A
#
# COMPACT_ATOMS: atom_id res chain seq x y z
N MET A 1 58.63 -32.06 -17.07
CA MET A 1 59.49 -31.30 -16.12
C MET A 1 58.58 -30.42 -15.28
N THR A 2 58.07 -30.94 -14.17
CA THR A 2 58.56 -30.82 -12.76
C THR A 2 57.85 -29.70 -11.99
N LYS A 3 56.88 -30.12 -11.16
CA LYS A 3 56.22 -29.39 -10.05
C LYS A 3 57.24 -28.68 -9.15
N ARG A 4 56.84 -27.54 -8.55
CA ARG A 4 57.08 -27.26 -7.10
C ARG A 4 55.92 -26.48 -6.48
N ILE A 5 55.43 -27.05 -5.39
CA ILE A 5 54.45 -26.56 -4.42
C ILE A 5 55.18 -25.69 -3.40
N SER A 6 54.54 -24.68 -2.82
CA SER A 6 54.92 -24.16 -1.51
C SER A 6 53.68 -23.68 -0.74
N ILE A 7 53.28 -24.49 0.24
CA ILE A 7 52.35 -24.18 1.33
C ILE A 7 53.22 -24.04 2.58
N LEU A 8 53.12 -22.92 3.30
CA LEU A 8 53.52 -22.75 4.71
C LEU A 8 52.73 -21.54 5.24
N LEU A 9 51.73 -21.67 6.12
CA LEU A 9 51.68 -22.09 7.54
C LEU A 9 51.81 -20.93 8.54
N ALA A 10 50.66 -20.68 9.20
CA ALA A 10 50.46 -20.45 10.64
C ALA A 10 50.98 -19.18 11.35
N ALA A 11 50.05 -18.49 12.04
CA ALA A 11 50.00 -18.30 13.50
C ALA A 11 49.40 -16.91 13.85
N ILE A 12 48.15 -16.83 14.33
CA ILE A 12 47.69 -16.87 15.74
C ILE A 12 47.66 -15.50 16.44
N ALA A 13 46.45 -15.18 16.93
CA ALA A 13 46.07 -14.39 18.10
C ALA A 13 46.14 -12.86 18.07
N GLY A 14 45.01 -12.25 18.43
CA GLY A 14 44.91 -10.84 18.79
C GLY A 14 43.46 -10.40 19.01
N LEU A 15 42.79 -11.00 19.98
CA LEU A 15 41.47 -10.62 20.47
C LEU A 15 41.51 -9.17 21.01
N ALA A 16 40.72 -8.26 20.45
CA ALA A 16 40.38 -7.00 21.11
C ALA A 16 38.91 -6.65 20.85
N ILE A 17 38.14 -6.84 21.91
CA ILE A 17 36.74 -6.53 22.09
C ILE A 17 36.54 -5.01 21.98
N LEU A 18 35.61 -4.56 21.15
CA LEU A 18 34.83 -3.37 21.49
C LEU A 18 33.35 -3.65 21.24
N ALA A 19 32.68 -4.01 22.34
CA ALA A 19 31.23 -4.04 22.41
C ALA A 19 30.72 -2.60 22.28
N MET A 20 29.97 -2.32 21.23
CA MET A 20 29.09 -1.16 21.18
C MET A 20 27.66 -1.70 21.20
N GLY A 21 27.18 -1.94 22.42
CA GLY A 21 25.79 -2.22 22.69
C GLY A 21 24.99 -0.95 22.45
N ILE A 22 24.19 -0.93 21.39
CA ILE A 22 23.06 -0.01 21.30
C ILE A 22 21.88 -0.77 21.86
N ALA A 23 21.55 -0.43 23.10
CA ALA A 23 20.42 -0.96 23.84
C ALA A 23 19.11 -0.68 23.10
N TRP A 24 18.54 -1.69 22.46
CA TRP A 24 17.08 -1.74 22.28
C TRP A 24 16.50 -2.27 23.58
N ARG A 25 15.92 -1.36 24.36
CA ARG A 25 15.25 -1.73 25.61
C ARG A 25 14.06 -2.62 25.28
N VAL A 26 14.12 -3.86 25.72
CA VAL A 26 12.93 -4.65 26.02
C VAL A 26 12.24 -3.96 27.20
N GLY A 27 11.18 -3.21 26.89
CA GLY A 27 10.17 -2.80 27.85
C GLY A 27 9.07 -3.85 27.88
N ALA A 28 9.08 -4.71 28.90
CA ALA A 28 7.91 -5.50 29.25
C ALA A 28 6.95 -4.60 30.05
N ALA A 29 5.77 -4.33 29.49
CA ALA A 29 4.47 -4.10 30.16
C ALA A 29 3.58 -3.19 29.30
N GLY A 30 2.48 -3.76 28.76
CA GLY A 30 1.30 -3.02 28.33
C GLY A 30 1.40 -2.30 26.98
N GLU A 31 0.56 -2.73 26.05
CA GLU A 31 0.11 -2.03 24.83
C GLU A 31 -0.09 -0.50 25.00
N PRO A 32 0.10 0.30 23.92
CA PRO A 32 -0.76 0.22 22.74
C PRO A 32 0.03 0.03 21.45
N GLN A 33 -0.07 -1.18 20.91
CA GLN A 33 0.23 -1.47 19.51
C GLN A 33 -0.90 -0.96 18.58
N ALA A 34 -1.87 -0.22 19.12
CA ALA A 34 -2.97 0.43 18.39
C ALA A 34 -2.51 1.57 17.48
N SER A 35 -1.52 2.37 17.89
CA SER A 35 -1.17 3.61 17.15
C SER A 35 -0.35 3.39 15.87
N ALA A 36 0.33 2.24 15.74
CA ALA A 36 1.03 1.89 14.50
C ALA A 36 0.07 1.31 13.45
N ALA A 37 -0.94 0.53 13.88
CA ALA A 37 -1.99 -0.01 13.03
C ALA A 37 -2.94 1.08 12.49
N GLU A 38 -3.15 2.16 13.25
CA GLU A 38 -3.93 3.33 12.80
C GLU A 38 -3.24 4.15 11.69
N SER A 39 -1.91 4.00 11.54
CA SER A 39 -1.11 4.78 10.59
C SER A 39 -0.79 4.05 9.28
N ALA A 40 -1.01 2.74 9.22
CA ALA A 40 -0.86 1.98 7.99
C ALA A 40 -2.09 2.17 7.09
N SER A 41 -1.89 2.57 5.84
CA SER A 41 -2.96 2.54 4.83
C SER A 41 -3.49 1.11 4.72
N SER A 42 -4.79 0.93 4.94
CA SER A 42 -5.42 -0.38 4.86
C SER A 42 -5.71 -0.80 3.44
N LEU A 43 -5.89 0.15 2.52
CA LEU A 43 -6.07 -0.09 1.08
C LEU A 43 -5.41 1.06 0.31
N GLU A 44 -4.63 0.73 -0.71
CA GLU A 44 -3.99 1.67 -1.61
C GLU A 44 -4.31 1.33 -3.06
N ILE A 45 -4.55 2.37 -3.86
CA ILE A 45 -4.73 2.24 -5.30
C ILE A 45 -3.84 3.25 -6.01
N ARG A 46 -3.02 2.78 -6.95
CA ARG A 46 -2.05 3.62 -7.67
C ARG A 46 -2.18 3.41 -9.17
N TRP A 47 -2.24 4.51 -9.91
CA TRP A 47 -2.14 4.52 -11.37
C TRP A 47 -0.71 4.87 -11.76
N HIS A 48 0.01 3.91 -12.35
CA HIS A 48 1.39 4.12 -12.73
C HIS A 48 1.82 3.31 -13.96
N GLY A 49 2.54 3.94 -14.87
CA GLY A 49 3.21 3.29 -15.99
C GLY A 49 2.24 2.59 -16.95
N GLY A 50 1.00 3.07 -17.04
CA GLY A 50 -0.07 2.42 -17.80
C GLY A 50 -0.80 1.29 -17.07
N GLY A 51 -0.32 0.88 -15.89
CA GLY A 51 -0.94 -0.13 -15.04
C GLY A 51 -1.65 0.43 -13.81
N ILE A 52 -2.27 -0.48 -13.04
CA ILE A 52 -2.93 -0.18 -11.77
C ILE A 52 -2.44 -1.15 -10.71
N VAL A 53 -1.99 -0.62 -9.57
CA VAL A 53 -1.64 -1.41 -8.39
C VAL A 53 -2.76 -1.31 -7.36
N LEU A 54 -3.26 -2.46 -6.92
CA LEU A 54 -4.17 -2.62 -5.80
C LEU A 54 -3.36 -3.26 -4.67
N GLN A 55 -3.27 -2.61 -3.51
CA GLN A 55 -2.44 -3.10 -2.40
C GLN A 55 -3.13 -2.92 -1.06
N GLY A 56 -2.90 -3.85 -0.13
CA GLY A 56 -3.39 -3.75 1.23
C GLY A 56 -4.39 -4.84 1.54
N THR A 57 -5.51 -4.48 2.15
CA THR A 57 -6.47 -5.40 2.75
C THR A 57 -7.91 -5.01 2.42
N VAL A 58 -8.75 -6.01 2.16
CA VAL A 58 -10.22 -5.86 2.04
C VAL A 58 -10.92 -6.90 2.92
N GLN A 59 -12.20 -6.67 3.25
CA GLN A 59 -12.95 -7.57 4.13
C GLN A 59 -13.28 -8.93 3.49
N ASP A 60 -13.50 -8.94 2.17
CA ASP A 60 -14.07 -10.08 1.47
C ASP A 60 -13.62 -10.17 0.01
N ALA A 61 -13.73 -11.39 -0.53
CA ALA A 61 -13.35 -11.71 -1.91
C ALA A 61 -14.22 -10.99 -2.95
N ALA A 62 -15.48 -10.69 -2.63
CA ALA A 62 -16.37 -10.00 -3.56
C ALA A 62 -15.89 -8.57 -3.84
N THR A 63 -15.47 -7.87 -2.78
CA THR A 63 -14.85 -6.55 -2.89
C THR A 63 -13.56 -6.62 -3.70
N GLN A 64 -12.64 -7.54 -3.38
CA GLN A 64 -11.40 -7.72 -4.15
C GLN A 64 -11.69 -7.92 -5.64
N GLN A 65 -12.61 -8.84 -5.96
CA GLN A 65 -12.97 -9.15 -7.34
C GLN A 65 -13.54 -7.94 -8.09
N VAL A 66 -14.39 -7.14 -7.43
CA VAL A 66 -14.94 -5.91 -8.01
C VAL A 66 -13.84 -4.88 -8.32
N LEU A 67 -12.83 -4.75 -7.44
CA LEU A 67 -11.71 -3.84 -7.67
C LEU A 67 -10.81 -4.32 -8.81
N ALA A 68 -10.46 -5.61 -8.83
CA ALA A 68 -9.66 -6.20 -9.89
C ALA A 68 -10.35 -6.06 -11.27
N GLN A 69 -11.67 -6.31 -11.33
CA GLN A 69 -12.46 -6.12 -12.55
C GLN A 69 -12.57 -4.65 -12.96
N GLY A 70 -12.78 -3.74 -12.00
CA GLY A 70 -12.79 -2.30 -12.27
C GLY A 70 -11.46 -1.81 -12.84
N ALA A 71 -10.34 -2.30 -12.29
CA ALA A 71 -9.00 -2.01 -12.77
C ALA A 71 -8.76 -2.58 -14.17
N ALA A 72 -9.08 -3.85 -14.40
CA ALA A 72 -8.93 -4.46 -15.72
C ALA A 72 -9.79 -3.75 -16.78
N ALA A 73 -11.05 -3.42 -16.46
CA ALA A 73 -11.94 -2.68 -17.35
C ALA A 73 -11.36 -1.31 -17.74
N ARG A 74 -10.71 -0.62 -16.80
CA ARG A 74 -10.03 0.66 -17.07
C ARG A 74 -8.84 0.52 -18.01
N LEU A 75 -8.23 -0.65 -18.05
CA LEU A 75 -7.10 -1.00 -18.92
C LEU A 75 -7.56 -1.72 -20.20
N GLY A 76 -8.83 -1.56 -20.60
CA GLY A 76 -9.36 -2.19 -21.82
C GLY A 76 -9.57 -3.70 -21.72
N GLY A 77 -9.57 -4.26 -20.51
CA GLY A 77 -9.66 -5.69 -20.24
C GLY A 77 -8.30 -6.36 -19.98
N GLU A 78 -7.20 -5.62 -20.03
CA GLU A 78 -5.83 -6.13 -19.87
C GLU A 78 -5.51 -6.39 -18.38
N SER A 79 -5.91 -7.56 -17.90
CA SER A 79 -5.72 -7.97 -16.51
C SER A 79 -4.25 -8.09 -16.09
N GLU A 80 -3.34 -8.37 -17.02
CA GLU A 80 -1.90 -8.47 -16.77
C GLU A 80 -1.25 -7.15 -16.33
N GLN A 81 -1.89 -6.01 -16.62
CA GLN A 81 -1.45 -4.69 -16.18
C GLN A 81 -2.03 -4.28 -14.82
N VAL A 82 -2.85 -5.16 -14.21
CA VAL A 82 -3.35 -5.01 -12.84
C VAL A 82 -2.46 -5.84 -11.92
N THR A 83 -1.76 -5.16 -11.01
CA THR A 83 -1.05 -5.83 -9.91
C THR A 83 -1.95 -5.85 -8.69
N ASP A 84 -2.55 -7.01 -8.40
CA ASP A 84 -3.40 -7.23 -7.22
C ASP A 84 -2.58 -7.89 -6.10
N TRP A 85 -2.27 -7.10 -5.08
CA TRP A 85 -1.66 -7.51 -3.81
C TRP A 85 -2.62 -7.25 -2.64
N LEU A 86 -3.92 -7.45 -2.86
CA LEU A 86 -4.92 -7.37 -1.81
C LEU A 86 -5.01 -8.69 -1.04
N ASP A 87 -4.87 -8.59 0.28
CA ASP A 87 -5.20 -9.66 1.21
C ASP A 87 -6.64 -9.54 1.68
N ILE A 88 -7.30 -10.67 1.91
CA ILE A 88 -8.64 -10.71 2.50
C ILE A 88 -8.53 -10.91 4.01
N THR A 89 -9.01 -9.94 4.78
CA THR A 89 -9.07 -10.02 6.24
C THR A 89 -10.37 -9.40 6.77
N PRO A 90 -11.15 -10.14 7.59
CA PRO A 90 -12.41 -9.62 8.16
C PRO A 90 -12.25 -8.36 9.02
N ALA A 91 -11.03 -8.05 9.48
CA ALA A 91 -10.74 -6.87 10.27
C ALA A 91 -10.42 -5.61 9.42
N ALA A 92 -10.37 -5.73 8.09
CA ALA A 92 -10.12 -4.59 7.21
C ALA A 92 -11.25 -3.56 7.32
N PRO A 93 -10.96 -2.25 7.12
CA PRO A 93 -12.01 -1.24 7.06
C PRO A 93 -13.03 -1.55 5.96
N PRO A 94 -14.33 -1.35 6.23
CA PRO A 94 -15.37 -1.71 5.28
C PRO A 94 -15.36 -0.80 4.05
N VAL A 95 -15.71 -1.41 2.92
CA VAL A 95 -16.10 -0.72 1.68
C VAL A 95 -17.62 -0.80 1.61
N ALA A 96 -18.30 0.32 1.86
CA ALA A 96 -19.75 0.41 1.88
C ALA A 96 -20.38 0.24 0.49
N ASP A 97 -19.69 0.71 -0.55
CA ASP A 97 -20.11 0.57 -1.95
C ASP A 97 -18.90 0.22 -2.84
N ALA A 98 -18.72 -1.08 -3.09
CA ALA A 98 -17.64 -1.57 -3.95
C ALA A 98 -17.82 -1.14 -5.42
N ALA A 99 -19.05 -0.93 -5.89
CA ALA A 99 -19.32 -0.49 -7.25
C ALA A 99 -18.93 0.98 -7.45
N ALA A 100 -19.19 1.84 -6.46
CA ALA A 100 -18.68 3.21 -6.46
C ALA A 100 -17.15 3.24 -6.47
N LEU A 101 -16.49 2.33 -5.73
CA LEU A 101 -15.02 2.23 -5.74
C LEU A 101 -14.48 1.76 -7.09
N ALA A 102 -15.14 0.80 -7.75
CA ALA A 102 -14.78 0.39 -9.12
C ALA A 102 -14.97 1.52 -10.14
N ARG A 103 -16.02 2.34 -10.02
CA ARG A 103 -16.20 3.54 -10.85
C ARG A 103 -15.11 4.57 -10.60
N PHE A 104 -14.72 4.77 -9.33
CA PHE A 104 -13.56 5.60 -9.01
C PHE A 104 -12.30 5.07 -9.69
N ILE A 105 -12.10 3.75 -9.70
CA ILE A 105 -10.94 3.16 -10.36
C ILE A 105 -10.91 3.50 -11.87
N GLN A 106 -12.07 3.46 -12.51
CA GLN A 106 -12.22 3.82 -13.92
C GLN A 106 -11.98 5.31 -14.18
N LEU A 107 -12.36 6.18 -13.24
CA LEU A 107 -12.14 7.62 -13.34
C LEU A 107 -10.66 8.01 -13.19
N GLY A 108 -9.89 7.18 -12.47
CA GLY A 108 -8.48 7.42 -12.17
C GLY A 108 -7.60 7.65 -13.39
N GLN A 109 -6.53 8.40 -13.18
CA GLN A 109 -5.55 8.77 -14.20
C GLN A 109 -4.12 8.56 -13.69
N GLU A 110 -3.20 8.45 -14.63
CA GLU A 110 -1.76 8.29 -14.36
C GLU A 110 -1.27 9.28 -13.29
N GLY A 111 -0.50 8.75 -12.34
CA GLY A 111 0.07 9.51 -11.23
C GLY A 111 -0.89 9.73 -10.05
N TRP A 112 -2.17 9.37 -10.15
CA TRP A 112 -3.07 9.40 -8.98
C TRP A 112 -2.69 8.32 -7.97
N HIS A 113 -2.90 8.63 -6.69
CA HIS A 113 -2.69 7.69 -5.58
C HIS A 113 -3.78 7.88 -4.53
N LEU A 114 -4.53 6.81 -4.28
CA LEU A 114 -5.46 6.72 -3.16
C LEU A 114 -4.82 5.95 -2.00
N GLN A 115 -4.97 6.48 -0.79
CA GLN A 115 -4.72 5.75 0.45
C GLN A 115 -5.96 5.79 1.34
N ARG A 116 -6.46 4.63 1.73
CA ARG A 116 -7.55 4.45 2.69
C ARG A 116 -6.95 4.09 4.05
N ARG A 117 -7.30 4.85 5.08
CA ARG A 117 -7.05 4.56 6.51
C ARG A 117 -8.36 4.13 7.16
N PRO A 118 -8.48 3.89 8.48
CA PRO A 118 -9.78 3.55 9.08
C PRO A 118 -10.83 4.67 9.03
N THR A 119 -10.45 5.92 9.27
CA THR A 119 -11.38 7.08 9.37
C THR A 119 -11.20 8.13 8.27
N GLU A 120 -10.20 7.96 7.42
CA GLU A 120 -9.90 8.90 6.33
C GLU A 120 -9.60 8.17 5.02
N GLY A 121 -9.79 8.88 3.89
CA GLY A 121 -9.31 8.52 2.57
C GLY A 121 -8.61 9.71 1.93
N TRP A 122 -7.35 9.54 1.52
CA TRP A 122 -6.53 10.58 0.91
C TRP A 122 -6.34 10.26 -0.57
N LEU A 123 -6.79 11.16 -1.43
CA LEU A 123 -6.59 11.08 -2.87
C LEU A 123 -5.59 12.15 -3.30
N ALA A 124 -4.41 11.74 -3.71
CA ALA A 124 -3.40 12.61 -4.28
C ALA A 124 -3.60 12.74 -5.80
N VAL A 125 -3.75 13.99 -6.28
CA VAL A 125 -4.04 14.33 -7.68
C VAL A 125 -3.20 15.53 -8.13
N GLN A 126 -3.10 15.76 -9.45
CA GLN A 126 -2.43 16.95 -9.98
C GLN A 126 -3.25 18.24 -9.78
N SER A 127 -4.58 18.17 -9.93
CA SER A 127 -5.48 19.34 -9.93
C SER A 127 -6.66 19.17 -8.96
N PRO A 128 -6.53 19.52 -7.67
CA PRO A 128 -7.51 19.16 -6.63
C PRO A 128 -8.92 19.72 -6.81
N THR A 129 -9.06 20.81 -7.55
CA THR A 129 -10.33 21.53 -7.74
C THR A 129 -10.97 21.30 -9.10
N ASP A 130 -10.40 20.44 -9.94
CA ASP A 130 -11.01 20.12 -11.22
C ASP A 130 -12.26 19.24 -11.05
N GLN A 131 -13.12 19.24 -12.07
CA GLN A 131 -14.39 18.51 -12.03
C GLN A 131 -14.18 17.02 -11.78
N ARG A 132 -13.12 16.43 -12.35
CA ARG A 132 -12.80 15.01 -12.22
C ARG A 132 -12.40 14.65 -10.78
N SER A 133 -11.61 15.48 -10.11
CA SER A 133 -11.23 15.28 -8.71
C SER A 133 -12.43 15.44 -7.78
N MET A 134 -13.35 16.35 -8.09
CA MET A 134 -14.60 16.50 -7.34
C MET A 134 -15.53 15.28 -7.51
N GLU A 135 -15.64 14.75 -8.73
CA GLU A 135 -16.37 13.50 -8.99
C GLU A 135 -15.72 12.30 -8.28
N ALA A 136 -14.39 12.21 -8.32
CA ALA A 136 -13.64 11.18 -7.59
C ALA A 136 -13.93 11.24 -6.09
N LYS A 137 -13.95 12.44 -5.50
CA LYS A 137 -14.30 12.61 -4.08
C LYS A 137 -15.72 12.14 -3.77
N ALA A 138 -16.69 12.41 -4.63
CA ALA A 138 -18.06 11.93 -4.43
C ALA A 138 -18.15 10.39 -4.49
N LEU A 139 -17.46 9.76 -5.44
CA LEU A 139 -17.38 8.30 -5.55
C LEU A 139 -16.70 7.68 -4.33
N LEU A 140 -15.60 8.28 -3.85
CA LEU A 140 -14.90 7.82 -2.64
C LEU A 140 -15.76 7.98 -1.39
N GLN A 141 -16.55 9.06 -1.29
CA GLN A 141 -17.48 9.24 -0.17
C GLN A 141 -18.58 8.17 -0.17
N ALA A 142 -19.12 7.80 -1.33
CA ALA A 142 -20.08 6.71 -1.44
C ALA A 142 -19.43 5.35 -1.12
N ALA A 143 -18.24 5.10 -1.67
CA ALA A 143 -17.50 3.86 -1.48
C ALA A 143 -17.14 3.57 -0.03
N PHE A 144 -16.71 4.60 0.73
CA PHE A 144 -16.27 4.44 2.11
C PHE A 144 -17.34 4.78 3.16
N GLY A 145 -18.44 5.39 2.73
CA GLY A 145 -19.54 5.78 3.59
C GLY A 145 -19.32 7.11 4.33
N PRO A 146 -20.37 7.63 5.00
CA PRO A 146 -20.40 8.99 5.57
C PRO A 146 -19.47 9.18 6.78
N GLY A 147 -19.03 8.10 7.44
CA GLY A 147 -18.12 8.16 8.59
C GLY A 147 -16.64 8.36 8.24
N VAL A 148 -16.32 8.47 6.94
CA VAL A 148 -14.95 8.56 6.44
C VAL A 148 -14.73 9.92 5.79
N ALA A 149 -13.73 10.65 6.29
CA ALA A 149 -13.36 11.93 5.71
C ALA A 149 -12.54 11.74 4.43
N ILE A 150 -12.99 12.33 3.32
CA ILE A 150 -12.25 12.30 2.05
C ILE A 150 -11.48 13.60 1.85
N ARG A 151 -10.15 13.48 1.75
CA ARG A 151 -9.24 14.59 1.48
C ARG A 151 -8.66 14.43 0.08
N ILE A 152 -8.76 15.49 -0.71
CA ILE A 152 -8.02 15.61 -1.97
C ILE A 152 -6.76 16.43 -1.66
N VAL A 153 -5.59 15.91 -2.01
CA VAL A 153 -4.31 16.58 -1.82
C VAL A 153 -3.63 16.77 -3.17
N GLN A 154 -2.91 17.88 -3.32
CA GLN A 154 -2.14 18.14 -4.53
C GLN A 154 -0.83 17.35 -4.50
N LEU A 155 -0.50 16.70 -5.62
CA LEU A 155 0.83 16.13 -5.83
C LEU A 155 1.87 17.25 -6.01
N PRO A 156 3.10 17.06 -5.51
CA PRO A 156 4.19 18.02 -5.65
C PRO A 156 4.62 18.24 -7.11
#